data_AF-A0A2X3EMJ6-F1
#
_entry.id   AF-A0A2X3EMJ6-F1
#
_cell.length_a   1.000
_cell.length_b   1.000
_cell.length_c   1.000
_cell.angle_alpha   90.00
_cell.angle_beta   90.00
_cell.angle_gamma   90.00
#
_symmetry.space_group_name_H-M   'P 1'
#
loop_
_entity.id
_entity.type
_entity.pdbx_description
1 polymer ?
#
loop_
_entity_poly.entity_id
_entity_poly.type
_entity_poly.pdbx_seq_one_letter_code
_entity_poly.pdbx_strand_id
1 'polypeptide(L)'
;MSGMATYTPGMEMSGGSLGQGLSIAVGMALGLRQKQSKAWVYNSMSDGELDEGSTWEAAMSAAHYGLSNLINLVDVNKQQADGDSRKILGFEPLQDKWAAFGWYVQRVDGNDLPAVMAAFDNAKSYSGNQPRSFYATR
;
A
#
# COMPACT_ATOMS: atom_id res chain seq x y z
N MET A 1 4.93 14.79 4.55
CA MET A 1 5.54 15.88 3.76
C MET A 1 4.60 16.24 2.62
N SER A 2 4.29 17.53 2.44
CA SER A 2 3.51 18.04 1.29
C SER A 2 4.45 18.33 0.12
N GLY A 3 4.46 17.47 -0.89
CA GLY A 3 5.09 17.72 -2.18
C GLY A 3 4.03 17.82 -3.28
N MET A 4 4.33 18.56 -4.35
CA MET A 4 3.38 18.80 -5.44
C MET A 4 3.93 18.28 -6.77
N ALA A 5 3.11 17.49 -7.46
CA ALA A 5 3.44 16.92 -8.76
C ALA A 5 3.63 17.99 -9.86
N THR A 6 3.00 19.15 -9.73
CA THR A 6 3.00 20.19 -10.78
C THR A 6 4.36 20.83 -11.02
N TYR A 7 5.29 20.78 -10.06
CA TYR A 7 6.60 21.42 -10.17
C TYR A 7 7.77 20.54 -9.72
N THR A 8 7.53 19.25 -9.42
CA THR A 8 8.57 18.32 -8.99
C THR A 8 8.68 17.14 -9.97
N PRO A 9 9.65 17.14 -10.89
CA PRO A 9 9.85 16.01 -11.81
C PRO A 9 10.03 14.68 -11.06
N GLY A 10 9.36 13.63 -11.52
CA GLY A 10 9.35 12.31 -10.89
C GLY A 10 8.32 12.13 -9.77
N MET A 11 7.55 13.17 -9.43
CA MET A 11 6.47 13.07 -8.46
C MET A 11 5.14 12.73 -9.16
N GLU A 12 4.65 11.51 -8.94
CA GLU A 12 3.46 10.99 -9.62
C GLU A 12 2.13 11.51 -9.03
N MET A 13 2.16 12.02 -7.79
CA MET A 13 0.99 12.62 -7.14
C MET A 13 1.40 13.76 -6.21
N SER A 14 0.53 14.76 -6.05
CA SER A 14 0.64 15.68 -4.92
C SER A 14 0.17 14.98 -3.66
N GLY A 15 1.01 14.97 -2.62
CA GLY A 15 0.72 14.28 -1.35
C GLY A 15 0.59 15.25 -0.18
N GLY A 16 0.27 14.70 0.99
CA GLY A 16 0.26 15.44 2.25
C GLY A 16 -0.92 15.09 3.15
N SER A 17 -2.09 14.83 2.55
CA SER A 17 -3.24 14.27 3.26
C SER A 17 -3.08 12.76 3.33
N LEU A 18 -3.03 12.21 4.54
CA LEU A 18 -2.97 10.77 4.80
C LEU A 18 -4.19 10.06 4.21
N GLY A 19 -4.03 8.78 3.84
CA GLY A 19 -5.11 7.92 3.33
C GLY A 19 -5.49 8.13 1.85
N GLN A 20 -5.03 9.21 1.22
CA GLN A 20 -5.34 9.48 -0.19
C GLN A 20 -4.45 8.72 -1.18
N GLY A 21 -3.23 8.35 -0.79
CA GLY A 21 -2.25 7.74 -1.68
C GLY A 21 -2.74 6.43 -2.31
N LEU A 22 -3.31 5.54 -1.50
CA LEU A 22 -3.81 4.26 -2.00
C LEU A 22 -5.01 4.43 -2.95
N SER A 23 -5.90 5.37 -2.66
CA SER A 23 -7.03 5.70 -3.54
C SER A 23 -6.56 6.18 -4.92
N ILE A 24 -5.54 7.04 -4.95
CA ILE A 24 -4.93 7.53 -6.20
C ILE A 24 -4.25 6.37 -6.94
N ALA A 25 -3.51 5.51 -6.22
CA ALA A 25 -2.83 4.35 -6.77
C ALA A 25 -3.83 3.36 -7.42
N VAL A 26 -5.01 3.16 -6.83
CA VAL A 26 -6.11 2.38 -7.43
C VAL A 26 -6.54 2.95 -8.78
N GLY A 27 -6.74 4.28 -8.86
CA GLY A 27 -7.08 4.96 -10.11
C GLY A 27 -5.98 4.83 -11.17
N MET A 28 -4.71 4.99 -10.78
CA MET A 28 -3.56 4.79 -11.68
C MET A 28 -3.49 3.36 -12.21
N ALA A 29 -3.65 2.36 -11.33
CA ALA A 29 -3.61 0.94 -11.69
C ALA A 29 -4.73 0.57 -12.67
N LEU A 30 -5.94 1.08 -12.45
CA LEU A 30 -7.07 0.95 -13.37
C LEU A 30 -6.77 1.56 -14.73
N GLY A 31 -6.27 2.80 -14.76
CA GLY A 31 -5.94 3.51 -16.00
C GLY A 31 -4.84 2.80 -16.81
N LEU A 32 -3.80 2.29 -16.14
CA LEU A 32 -2.74 1.53 -16.78
C LEU A 32 -3.23 0.21 -17.35
N ARG A 33 -4.11 -0.50 -16.64
CA ARG A 33 -4.74 -1.72 -17.13
C ARG A 33 -5.59 -1.46 -18.37
N GLN A 34 -6.40 -0.40 -18.36
CA GLN A 34 -7.22 0.00 -19.51
C GLN A 34 -6.35 0.31 -20.74
N LYS A 35 -5.15 0.86 -20.53
CA LYS A 35 -4.15 1.11 -21.58
C LYS A 35 -3.32 -0.12 -21.97
N GLN A 36 -3.64 -1.30 -21.44
CA GLN A 36 -2.86 -2.53 -21.64
C GLN A 36 -1.36 -2.38 -21.28
N SER A 37 -1.06 -1.48 -20.35
CA SER A 37 0.31 -1.27 -19.88
C SER A 37 0.78 -2.42 -19.00
N LYS A 38 2.07 -2.76 -19.11
CA LYS A 38 2.74 -3.73 -18.23
C LYS A 38 3.34 -3.08 -16.97
N ALA A 39 3.09 -1.78 -16.78
CA ALA A 39 3.61 -1.03 -15.64
C ALA A 39 2.95 -1.47 -14.33
N TRP A 40 3.75 -1.39 -13.27
CA TRP A 40 3.32 -1.64 -11.90
C TRP A 40 3.09 -0.31 -11.19
N VAL A 41 2.10 -0.29 -10.31
CA VAL A 41 1.86 0.81 -9.38
C VAL A 41 2.31 0.37 -7.99
N TYR A 42 3.17 1.17 -7.37
CA TYR A 42 3.63 0.96 -6.02
C TYR A 42 3.11 2.09 -5.14
N ASN A 43 2.40 1.74 -4.07
CA ASN A 43 2.02 2.65 -3.00
C ASN A 43 2.87 2.34 -1.76
N SER A 44 3.31 3.37 -1.05
CA SER A 44 3.95 3.26 0.25
C SER A 44 3.20 4.16 1.22
N MET A 45 2.86 3.64 2.38
CA MET A 45 2.09 4.32 3.42
C MET A 45 2.61 3.96 4.81
N SER A 46 2.34 4.78 5.82
CA SER A 46 2.67 4.47 7.22
C SER A 46 1.58 3.65 7.92
N ASP A 47 1.89 3.10 9.09
CA ASP A 47 0.90 2.53 10.00
C ASP A 47 -0.13 3.55 10.50
N GLY A 48 0.22 4.84 10.58
CA GLY A 48 -0.73 5.93 10.86
C GLY A 48 -1.78 6.13 9.77
N GLU A 49 -1.46 5.88 8.51
CA GLU A 49 -2.43 5.97 7.42
C GLU A 49 -3.48 4.86 7.43
N LEU A 50 -3.30 3.82 8.25
CA LEU A 50 -4.29 2.76 8.43
C LEU A 50 -5.51 3.24 9.24
N ASP A 51 -5.39 4.37 9.94
CA ASP A 51 -6.49 4.94 10.73
C ASP A 51 -7.52 5.67 9.86
N GLU A 52 -7.14 5.98 8.61
CA GLU A 52 -7.99 6.65 7.64
C GLU A 52 -8.97 5.68 6.98
N GLY A 53 -10.28 5.99 7.04
CA GLY A 53 -11.32 5.18 6.40
C GLY A 53 -11.10 5.03 4.88
N SER A 54 -10.58 6.08 4.23
CA SER A 54 -10.28 6.10 2.80
C SER A 54 -9.27 5.04 2.37
N THR A 55 -8.32 4.66 3.24
CA THR A 55 -7.40 3.53 3.00
C THR A 55 -8.19 2.23 2.78
N TRP A 56 -9.20 1.97 3.60
CA TRP A 56 -9.97 0.72 3.54
C TRP A 56 -10.98 0.72 2.40
N GLU A 57 -11.54 1.88 2.04
CA GLU A 57 -12.32 2.04 0.80
C GLU A 57 -11.47 1.72 -0.44
N ALA A 58 -10.24 2.22 -0.49
CA ALA A 58 -9.30 1.90 -1.56
C ALA A 58 -8.91 0.41 -1.56
N ALA A 59 -8.72 -0.20 -0.38
CA ALA A 59 -8.45 -1.63 -0.24
C ALA A 59 -9.58 -2.49 -0.82
N MET A 60 -10.84 -2.17 -0.50
CA MET A 60 -12.02 -2.83 -1.09
C MET A 60 -12.05 -2.67 -2.61
N SER A 61 -11.86 -1.45 -3.09
CA SER A 61 -11.91 -1.13 -4.53
C SER A 61 -10.86 -1.89 -5.32
N ALA A 62 -9.61 -1.92 -4.83
CA ALA A 62 -8.51 -2.61 -5.50
C ALA A 62 -8.78 -4.12 -5.67
N ALA A 63 -9.35 -4.75 -4.65
CA ALA A 63 -9.69 -6.17 -4.68
C ALA A 63 -10.92 -6.44 -5.56
N HIS A 64 -11.97 -5.62 -5.44
CA HIS A 64 -13.16 -5.71 -6.30
C HIS A 64 -12.79 -5.69 -7.78
N TYR A 65 -11.88 -4.80 -8.16
CA TYR A 65 -11.40 -4.69 -9.53
C TYR A 65 -10.29 -5.69 -9.89
N GLY A 66 -9.80 -6.52 -8.96
CA GLY A 66 -8.72 -7.48 -9.22
C GLY A 66 -7.43 -6.81 -9.72
N LEU A 67 -6.96 -5.76 -9.04
CA LEU A 67 -5.81 -4.95 -9.47
C LEU A 67 -4.47 -5.67 -9.23
N SER A 68 -4.21 -6.70 -10.03
CA SER A 68 -2.96 -7.47 -10.07
C SER A 68 -1.77 -6.72 -10.70
N ASN A 69 -1.81 -5.40 -10.77
CA ASN A 69 -0.66 -4.54 -11.07
C ASN A 69 -0.37 -3.52 -9.94
N LEU A 70 -1.07 -3.63 -8.80
CA LEU A 70 -0.89 -2.77 -7.63
C LEU A 70 -0.16 -3.54 -6.52
N ILE A 71 0.86 -2.90 -5.95
CA ILE A 71 1.59 -3.31 -4.75
C ILE A 71 1.48 -2.19 -3.70
N ASN A 72 1.04 -2.53 -2.49
CA ASN A 72 0.95 -1.62 -1.36
C ASN A 72 1.92 -2.03 -0.23
N LEU A 73 2.82 -1.13 0.14
CA LEU A 73 3.72 -1.28 1.28
C LEU A 73 3.21 -0.45 2.47
N VAL A 74 3.07 -1.10 3.63
CA VAL A 74 2.82 -0.41 4.90
C VAL A 74 4.08 -0.43 5.77
N ASP A 75 4.63 0.74 6.10
CA ASP A 75 5.72 0.89 7.07
C ASP A 75 5.16 0.89 8.49
N VAL A 76 5.37 -0.23 9.19
CA VAL A 76 4.95 -0.40 10.58
C VAL A 76 6.14 -0.11 11.50
N ASN A 77 6.39 1.19 11.67
CA ASN A 77 7.48 1.70 12.51
C ASN A 77 7.08 1.95 13.98
N LYS A 78 5.79 1.75 14.32
CA LYS A 78 5.22 1.86 15.67
C LYS A 78 5.13 3.30 16.19
N GLN A 79 5.11 4.30 15.31
CA GLN A 79 5.12 5.72 15.68
C GLN A 79 4.16 6.55 14.81
N GLN A 80 3.27 7.28 15.49
CA GLN A 80 2.44 8.34 14.93
C GLN A 80 2.80 9.71 15.55
N ALA A 81 2.09 10.78 15.18
CA ALA A 81 2.33 12.12 15.72
C ALA A 81 2.21 12.18 17.25
N ASP A 82 1.21 11.50 17.82
CA ASP A 82 0.91 11.56 19.25
C ASP A 82 1.56 10.43 20.08
N GLY A 83 2.39 9.58 19.46
CA GLY A 83 3.15 8.54 20.16
C GLY A 83 3.11 7.16 19.50
N ASP A 84 3.22 6.13 20.34
CA ASP A 84 3.19 4.72 19.91
C ASP A 84 1.87 4.40 19.20
N SER A 85 1.94 4.07 17.90
CA SER A 85 0.77 3.90 17.04
C SER A 85 -0.22 2.86 17.59
N ARG A 86 0.28 1.83 18.29
CA ARG A 86 -0.55 0.78 18.91
C ARG A 86 -1.43 1.29 20.07
N LYS A 87 -1.07 2.44 20.64
CA LYS A 87 -1.79 3.09 21.75
C LYS A 87 -2.69 4.23 21.27
N ILE A 88 -2.49 4.72 20.05
CA ILE A 88 -3.35 5.75 19.45
C ILE A 88 -4.58 5.07 18.84
N LEU A 89 -4.39 4.22 17.83
CA LEU A 89 -5.44 3.37 17.28
C LEU A 89 -4.86 2.01 16.86
N GLY A 90 -5.34 0.95 17.50
CA GLY A 90 -4.84 -0.40 17.27
C GLY A 90 -5.18 -0.94 15.87
N PHE A 91 -4.17 -1.18 15.05
CA PHE A 91 -4.36 -1.64 13.66
C PHE A 91 -4.21 -3.15 13.47
N GLU A 92 -3.59 -3.90 14.38
CA GLU A 92 -3.50 -5.36 14.29
C GLU A 92 -4.88 -6.04 14.51
N PRO A 93 -5.13 -7.24 13.92
CA PRO A 93 -4.24 -8.01 13.05
C PRO A 93 -4.25 -7.53 11.58
N LEU A 94 -3.09 -7.12 11.05
CA LEU A 94 -2.98 -6.65 9.65
C LEU A 94 -3.08 -7.76 8.63
N GLN A 95 -2.51 -8.93 8.93
CA GLN A 95 -2.58 -10.09 8.02
C GLN A 95 -4.04 -10.39 7.66
N ASP A 96 -4.88 -10.50 8.70
CA ASP A 96 -6.27 -10.91 8.57
C ASP A 96 -7.12 -9.80 7.96
N LYS A 97 -6.88 -8.53 8.33
CA LYS A 97 -7.58 -7.39 7.73
C LYS A 97 -7.36 -7.33 6.23
N TRP A 98 -6.11 -7.28 5.77
CA TRP A 98 -5.81 -7.23 4.34
C TRP A 98 -6.30 -8.47 3.58
N ALA A 99 -6.16 -9.66 4.19
CA ALA A 99 -6.67 -10.89 3.59
C ALA A 99 -8.21 -10.88 3.47
N ALA A 100 -8.93 -10.37 4.47
CA ALA A 100 -10.38 -10.22 4.44
C ALA A 100 -10.85 -9.23 3.35
N PHE A 101 -10.03 -8.21 3.05
CA PHE A 101 -10.25 -7.32 1.91
C PHE A 101 -9.85 -7.94 0.56
N GLY A 102 -9.38 -9.19 0.50
CA GLY A 102 -9.07 -9.89 -0.73
C GLY A 102 -7.69 -9.59 -1.32
N TRP A 103 -6.71 -9.28 -0.48
CA TRP A 103 -5.33 -9.01 -0.92
C TRP A 103 -4.42 -10.24 -0.76
N TYR A 104 -3.39 -10.33 -1.59
CA TYR A 104 -2.22 -11.18 -1.31
C TYR A 104 -1.35 -10.49 -0.27
N VAL A 105 -1.11 -11.12 0.89
CA VAL A 105 -0.50 -10.43 2.03
C VAL A 105 0.76 -11.14 2.54
N GLN A 106 1.83 -10.38 2.74
CA GLN A 106 3.06 -10.86 3.37
C GLN A 106 3.43 -9.97 4.59
N ARG A 107 3.91 -10.58 5.68
CA ARG A 107 4.55 -9.89 6.81
C ARG A 107 6.06 -10.05 6.66
N VAL A 108 6.81 -8.95 6.73
CA VAL A 108 8.26 -8.94 6.45
C VAL A 108 8.98 -8.09 7.50
N ASP A 109 10.20 -8.47 7.88
CA ASP A 109 11.10 -7.55 8.60
C ASP A 109 11.56 -6.46 7.63
N GLY A 110 11.16 -5.22 7.91
CA GLY A 110 11.48 -4.07 7.05
C GLY A 110 12.96 -3.71 7.00
N ASN A 111 13.75 -4.18 7.97
CA ASN A 111 15.18 -3.91 8.05
C ASN A 111 16.04 -5.06 7.49
N ASP A 112 15.42 -6.17 7.07
CA ASP A 112 16.07 -7.25 6.34
C ASP A 112 15.89 -7.03 4.82
N LEU A 113 16.90 -6.42 4.19
CA LEU A 113 16.87 -6.10 2.76
C LEU A 113 16.65 -7.35 1.87
N PRO A 114 17.35 -8.49 2.08
CA PRO A 114 17.00 -9.75 1.42
C PRO A 114 15.53 -10.15 1.55
N ALA A 115 14.94 -10.04 2.75
CA ALA A 115 13.53 -10.38 2.96
C ALA A 115 12.59 -9.42 2.20
N VAL A 116 12.89 -8.12 2.19
CA VAL A 116 12.12 -7.12 1.43
C VAL A 116 12.20 -7.38 -0.08
N MET A 117 13.38 -7.70 -0.61
CA MET A 117 13.55 -8.05 -2.03
C MET A 117 12.73 -9.29 -2.39
N ALA A 118 12.82 -10.35 -1.58
CA ALA A 118 12.04 -11.57 -1.78
C ALA A 118 10.53 -11.28 -1.75
N ALA A 119 10.06 -10.38 -0.89
CA ALA A 119 8.66 -10.01 -0.81
C ALA A 119 8.15 -9.32 -2.08
N PHE A 120 8.94 -8.43 -2.68
CA PHE A 120 8.64 -7.81 -3.97
C PHE A 120 8.63 -8.84 -5.10
N ASP A 121 9.61 -9.75 -5.14
CA ASP A 121 9.67 -10.80 -6.15
C ASP A 121 8.46 -11.74 -6.06
N ASN A 122 8.13 -12.21 -4.85
CA ASN A 122 6.94 -13.02 -4.59
C ASN A 122 5.65 -12.30 -5.02
N ALA A 123 5.51 -11.01 -4.70
CA ALA A 123 4.35 -10.20 -5.08
C ALA A 123 4.20 -10.09 -6.60
N LYS A 124 5.32 -9.97 -7.33
CA LYS A 124 5.33 -9.87 -8.80
C LYS A 124 5.12 -11.22 -9.49
N SER A 125 5.60 -12.31 -8.90
CA SER A 125 5.40 -13.66 -9.43
C SER A 125 4.06 -14.29 -9.06
N TYR A 126 3.32 -13.69 -8.12
CA TYR A 126 2.02 -14.21 -7.69
C TYR A 126 1.00 -14.15 -8.83
N SER A 127 0.45 -15.32 -9.19
CA SER A 127 -0.43 -15.52 -10.34
C SER A 127 -1.90 -15.19 -10.07
N GLY A 128 -2.29 -14.98 -8.82
CA GLY A 128 -3.68 -14.65 -8.48
C GLY A 128 -4.07 -13.25 -8.93
N ASN A 129 -5.33 -13.08 -9.34
CA ASN A 129 -5.87 -11.82 -9.82
C ASN A 129 -6.33 -10.91 -8.68
N GLN A 130 -5.41 -10.59 -7.77
CA GLN A 130 -5.66 -9.75 -6.61
C GLN A 130 -4.52 -8.74 -6.41
N PRO A 131 -4.79 -7.60 -5.76
CA PRO A 131 -3.75 -6.66 -5.36
C PRO A 131 -2.85 -7.26 -4.26
N ARG A 132 -1.66 -6.69 -4.11
CA ARG A 132 -0.57 -7.25 -3.28
C ARG A 132 -0.28 -6.25 -2.19
N SER A 133 -0.25 -6.70 -0.95
CA SER A 133 0.24 -5.90 0.16
C SER A 133 1.33 -6.66 0.89
N PHE A 134 2.33 -5.93 1.33
CA PHE A 134 3.16 -6.41 2.42
C PHE A 134 3.42 -5.28 3.37
N TYR A 135 3.59 -5.63 4.64
CA TYR A 135 3.81 -4.66 5.69
C TYR A 135 5.10 -5.02 6.41
N ALA A 136 5.93 -4.00 6.53
CA ALA A 136 7.29 -4.07 7.00
C ALA A 136 7.29 -3.70 8.49
N THR A 137 7.54 -4.69 9.35
CA THR A 137 7.65 -4.46 10.79
C THR A 137 9.11 -4.22 11.16
N ARG A 138 9.33 -3.34 12.13
CA ARG A 138 10.60 -3.24 12.87
C ARG A 138 10.59 -4.07 14.15
#